data_AF-A0A531L6D6-F1
#
_entry.id   AF-A0A531L6D6-F1
#
_cell.length_a   1.000
_cell.length_b   1.000
_cell.length_c   1.000
_cell.angle_alpha   90.00
_cell.angle_beta   90.00
_cell.angle_gamma   90.00
#
_symmetry.space_group_name_H-M   'P 1'
#
loop_
_entity.id
_entity.type
_entity.pdbx_description
1 polymer ?
#
loop_
_entity_poly.entity_id
_entity_poly.type
_entity_poly.pdbx_seq_one_letter_code
_entity_poly.pdbx_strand_id
1 'polypeptide(L)'
;IILALPRGGVPVAAEVAQALKAPLDLIIVRKVGAPGNPELAVAAIVDGDPPDVVLNREIIEAYSLDDDELRVLIAKERPELQRRRLAYRGNCPPLSIAGKTAIIVDDGVATGTTMKVAIRALKRRSPLKLVVAIPVAPPDTLADLANEADCIVCLSQPAHFQALAYHYRSFPQLTDEEVKDALAEAAQRRSAVQLRVGRNAAKPRAV
;
A
#
# COMPACT_ATOMS: atom_id res chain seq x y z
N ILE A 1 1.94 3.42 -11.71
CA ILE A 1 2.88 2.95 -10.67
C ILE A 1 2.09 2.01 -9.78
N ILE A 2 2.63 0.83 -9.50
CA ILE A 2 2.03 -0.12 -8.55
C ILE A 2 2.62 0.14 -7.17
N LEU A 3 1.76 0.30 -6.18
CA LEU A 3 2.12 0.53 -4.78
C LEU A 3 1.59 -0.63 -3.95
N ALA A 4 2.50 -1.45 -3.41
CA ALA A 4 2.11 -2.55 -2.53
C ALA A 4 1.98 -2.08 -1.08
N LEU A 5 0.97 -2.58 -0.37
CA LEU A 5 0.92 -2.53 1.09
C LEU A 5 1.68 -3.74 1.68
N PRO A 6 2.77 -3.53 2.42
CA PRO A 6 3.50 -4.64 3.02
C PRO A 6 2.74 -5.27 4.21
N ARG A 7 2.87 -6.57 4.43
CA ARG A 7 3.73 -7.51 3.68
C ARG A 7 2.97 -8.29 2.61
N GLY A 8 1.74 -8.69 2.90
CA GLY A 8 0.93 -9.57 2.08
C GLY A 8 0.60 -9.04 0.68
N GLY A 9 0.47 -7.73 0.52
CA GLY A 9 0.25 -7.11 -0.79
C GLY A 9 1.42 -7.21 -1.78
N VAL A 10 2.64 -7.47 -1.32
CA VAL A 10 3.85 -7.41 -2.17
C VAL A 10 3.87 -8.49 -3.26
N PRO A 11 3.65 -9.79 -2.96
CA PRO A 11 3.55 -10.81 -4.00
C PRO A 11 2.45 -10.53 -5.02
N VAL A 12 1.29 -10.06 -4.58
CA VAL A 12 0.17 -9.73 -5.48
C VAL A 12 0.54 -8.53 -6.37
N ALA A 13 1.13 -7.50 -5.79
CA ALA A 13 1.58 -6.32 -6.50
C ALA A 13 2.69 -6.60 -7.52
N ALA A 14 3.58 -7.55 -7.24
CA ALA A 14 4.61 -7.99 -8.17
C ALA A 14 4.02 -8.59 -9.46
N GLU A 15 3.02 -9.45 -9.32
CA GLU A 15 2.31 -10.03 -10.48
C GLU A 15 1.55 -8.96 -11.27
N VAL A 16 0.88 -8.03 -10.59
CA VAL A 16 0.19 -6.89 -11.24
C VAL A 16 1.18 -5.99 -11.98
N ALA A 17 2.32 -5.67 -11.35
CA ALA A 17 3.37 -4.84 -11.95
C ALA A 17 3.98 -5.50 -13.18
N GLN A 18 4.19 -6.82 -13.14
CA GLN A 18 4.68 -7.59 -14.27
C GLN A 18 3.69 -7.58 -15.44
N ALA A 19 2.41 -7.87 -15.18
CA ALA A 19 1.38 -7.88 -16.21
C ALA A 19 1.22 -6.51 -16.89
N LEU A 20 1.27 -5.43 -16.10
CA LEU A 20 1.14 -4.06 -16.59
C LEU A 20 2.47 -3.43 -17.05
N LYS A 21 3.59 -4.14 -16.92
CA LYS A 21 4.96 -3.64 -17.19
C LYS A 21 5.25 -2.31 -16.48
N ALA A 22 4.70 -2.14 -15.28
CA ALA A 22 4.76 -0.91 -14.50
C ALA A 22 5.83 -1.00 -13.41
N PRO A 23 6.39 0.13 -12.95
CA PRO A 23 7.17 0.16 -11.71
C PRO A 23 6.36 -0.35 -10.53
N LEU A 24 6.96 -1.23 -9.73
CA LEU A 24 6.51 -1.61 -8.39
C LEU A 24 7.26 -0.78 -7.36
N ASP A 25 6.53 -0.30 -6.36
CA ASP A 25 7.07 0.36 -5.18
C ASP A 25 6.18 0.07 -3.96
N LEU A 26 6.58 0.53 -2.78
CA LEU A 26 5.83 0.32 -1.53
C LEU A 26 5.07 1.56 -1.05
N ILE A 27 3.99 1.34 -0.31
CA ILE A 27 3.45 2.31 0.64
C ILE A 27 3.46 1.70 2.04
N ILE A 28 4.25 2.26 2.93
CA ILE A 28 4.43 1.75 4.28
C ILE A 28 3.56 2.58 5.23
N VAL A 29 2.59 1.91 5.84
CA VAL A 29 1.65 2.52 6.78
C VAL A 29 1.90 1.97 8.18
N ARG A 30 1.92 2.86 9.17
CA ARG A 30 1.99 2.52 10.59
C ARG A 30 0.79 3.11 11.33
N LYS A 31 -0.07 2.25 11.89
CA LYS A 31 -1.17 2.70 12.77
C LYS A 31 -0.59 3.26 14.08
N VAL A 32 -1.27 4.27 14.61
CA VAL A 32 -1.05 4.81 15.95
C VAL A 32 -2.27 4.43 16.77
N GLY A 33 -2.07 3.55 17.75
CA GLY A 33 -3.15 3.01 18.57
C GLY A 33 -3.67 4.00 19.62
N ALA A 34 -4.92 3.82 20.03
CA ALA A 34 -5.53 4.54 21.14
C ALA A 34 -4.94 4.10 22.49
N PRO A 35 -4.90 4.98 23.51
CA PRO A 35 -4.54 4.59 24.86
C PRO A 35 -5.40 3.42 25.37
N GLY A 36 -4.77 2.37 25.90
CA GLY A 36 -5.46 1.19 26.40
C GLY A 36 -6.06 0.25 25.33
N ASN A 37 -6.09 0.65 24.06
CA ASN A 37 -6.54 -0.20 22.95
C ASN A 37 -5.68 0.01 21.68
N PRO A 38 -4.52 -0.68 21.59
CA PRO A 38 -3.58 -0.51 20.47
C PRO A 38 -4.15 -0.88 19.10
N GLU A 39 -5.19 -1.73 19.05
CA GLU A 39 -5.80 -2.15 17.79
C GLU A 39 -6.67 -1.06 17.17
N LEU A 40 -7.24 -0.19 18.00
CA LEU A 40 -8.04 0.95 17.57
C LEU A 40 -7.14 2.13 17.22
N ALA A 41 -7.11 2.55 15.96
CA ALA A 41 -6.18 3.58 15.50
C ALA A 41 -6.74 5.01 15.63
N VAL A 42 -6.04 5.86 16.40
CA VAL A 42 -6.29 7.32 16.51
C VAL A 42 -5.69 8.09 15.33
N ALA A 43 -4.61 7.56 14.78
CA ALA A 43 -3.93 8.12 13.63
C ALA A 43 -3.20 7.02 12.87
N ALA A 44 -2.64 7.38 11.73
CA ALA A 44 -1.67 6.55 11.04
C ALA A 44 -0.61 7.43 10.37
N ILE A 45 0.61 6.90 10.33
CA ILE A 45 1.76 7.52 9.71
C ILE A 45 2.04 6.76 8.41
N VAL A 46 2.15 7.49 7.30
CA VAL A 46 2.45 6.94 5.98
C VAL A 46 3.84 7.40 5.57
N ASP A 47 4.68 6.47 5.11
CA ASP A 47 6.04 6.77 4.69
C ASP A 47 6.08 7.79 3.55
N GLY A 48 7.08 8.66 3.60
CA GLY A 48 7.23 9.78 2.69
C GLY A 48 8.38 10.67 3.15
N ASP A 49 8.62 11.74 2.40
CA ASP A 49 9.56 12.78 2.78
C ASP A 49 8.91 14.16 2.56
N PRO A 50 8.37 14.80 3.62
CA PRO A 50 8.21 14.27 4.98
C PRO A 50 7.13 13.17 5.10
N PRO A 51 7.12 12.35 6.17
CA PRO A 51 6.04 11.39 6.43
C PRO A 51 4.69 12.08 6.64
N ASP A 52 3.65 11.47 6.09
CA ASP A 52 2.28 11.92 6.16
C ASP A 52 1.62 11.40 7.44
N VAL A 53 0.83 12.22 8.13
CA VAL A 53 -0.04 11.77 9.22
C VAL A 53 -1.50 11.89 8.79
N VAL A 54 -2.29 10.86 9.06
CA VAL A 54 -3.73 10.82 8.83
C VAL A 54 -4.42 10.61 10.18
N LEU A 55 -5.27 11.54 10.58
CA LEU A 55 -5.97 11.51 11.86
C LEU A 55 -7.35 10.88 11.73
N ASN A 56 -7.76 10.15 12.77
CA ASN A 56 -9.11 9.66 12.93
C ASN A 56 -9.84 10.51 13.99
N ARG A 57 -10.50 11.59 13.54
CA ARG A 57 -11.10 12.59 14.43
C ARG A 57 -12.15 12.02 15.36
N GLU A 58 -12.98 11.09 14.87
CA GLU A 58 -14.02 10.45 15.68
C GLU A 58 -13.44 9.71 16.89
N ILE A 59 -12.32 9.00 16.70
CA ILE A 59 -11.66 8.27 17.80
C ILE A 59 -10.90 9.22 18.72
N ILE A 60 -10.27 10.26 18.16
CA ILE A 60 -9.60 11.31 18.95
C ILE A 60 -10.61 11.97 19.90
N GLU A 61 -11.78 12.34 19.38
CA GLU A 61 -12.88 12.93 20.16
C GLU A 61 -13.44 11.95 21.20
N ALA A 62 -13.68 10.70 20.82
CA ALA A 62 -14.18 9.66 21.73
C ALA A 62 -13.23 9.38 22.91
N TYR A 63 -11.92 9.52 22.70
CA TYR A 63 -10.90 9.37 23.75
C TYR A 63 -10.52 10.69 24.41
N SER A 64 -11.10 11.82 23.97
CA SER A 64 -10.80 13.17 24.46
C SER A 64 -9.31 13.50 24.44
N LEU A 65 -8.60 13.05 23.40
CA LEU A 65 -7.17 13.26 23.29
C LEU A 65 -6.85 14.70 22.89
N ASP A 66 -5.95 15.33 23.63
CA ASP A 66 -5.41 16.62 23.23
C ASP A 66 -4.26 16.48 22.20
N ASP A 67 -3.83 17.62 21.66
CA ASP A 67 -2.76 17.66 20.66
C ASP A 67 -1.41 17.17 21.21
N ASP A 68 -1.17 17.27 22.51
CA ASP A 68 0.09 16.89 23.14
C ASP A 68 0.18 15.37 23.30
N GLU A 69 -0.89 14.77 23.81
CA GLU A 69 -1.07 13.32 23.89
C GLU A 69 -0.97 12.68 22.50
N LEU A 70 -1.64 13.26 21.51
CA LEU A 70 -1.59 12.78 20.13
C LEU A 70 -0.17 12.85 19.56
N ARG A 71 0.55 13.96 19.79
CA ARG A 71 1.96 14.09 19.37
C ARG A 71 2.84 13.02 20.01
N VAL A 72 2.65 12.73 21.29
CA VAL A 72 3.40 11.68 22.00
C VAL A 72 3.11 10.30 21.41
N LEU A 73 1.85 9.98 21.15
CA LEU A 73 1.45 8.70 20.54
C LEU A 73 2.06 8.53 19.14
N ILE A 74 1.97 9.56 18.30
CA ILE A 74 2.58 9.54 16.96
C ILE A 74 4.10 9.37 17.05
N ALA A 75 4.76 10.09 17.97
CA ALA A 75 6.21 10.04 18.13
C ALA A 75 6.71 8.63 18.52
N LYS A 76 5.94 7.88 19.31
CA LYS A 76 6.25 6.49 19.70
C LYS A 76 6.27 5.52 18.52
N GLU A 77 5.48 5.79 17.47
CA GLU A 77 5.34 4.90 16.31
C GLU A 77 6.32 5.21 15.17
N ARG A 78 6.93 6.41 15.16
CA ARG A 78 7.89 6.85 14.14
C ARG A 78 9.13 5.93 14.02
N PRO A 79 9.76 5.47 15.12
CA PRO A 79 10.93 4.60 15.03
C PRO A 79 10.65 3.29 14.28
N GLU A 80 9.49 2.67 14.49
CA GLU A 80 9.12 1.43 13.80
C GLU A 80 8.82 1.67 12.32
N LEU A 81 8.16 2.79 11.97
CA LEU A 81 8.00 3.18 10.57
C LEU A 81 9.37 3.33 9.88
N GLN A 82 10.31 4.02 10.54
CA GLN A 82 11.65 4.22 9.99
C GLN A 82 12.42 2.90 9.88
N ARG A 83 12.31 2.00 10.87
CA ARG A 83 12.91 0.66 10.80
C ARG A 83 12.39 -0.11 9.58
N ARG A 84 11.07 -0.14 9.35
CA ARG A 84 10.47 -0.82 8.18
C ARG A 84 10.85 -0.17 6.87
N ARG A 85 10.88 1.17 6.81
CA ARG A 85 11.33 1.92 5.63
C ARG A 85 12.76 1.52 5.27
N LEU A 86 13.67 1.52 6.24
CA LEU A 86 15.06 1.12 6.04
C LEU A 86 15.19 -0.37 5.69
N ALA A 87 14.40 -1.23 6.32
CA ALA A 87 14.38 -2.65 5.99
C ALA A 87 13.98 -2.85 4.53
N TYR A 88 12.83 -2.33 4.09
CA TYR A 88 12.31 -2.65 2.76
C TYR A 88 12.96 -1.86 1.61
N ARG A 89 13.28 -0.59 1.84
CA ARG A 89 13.77 0.32 0.79
C ARG A 89 15.26 0.64 0.92
N GLY A 90 15.88 0.38 2.07
CA GLY A 90 17.20 0.91 2.38
C GLY A 90 17.19 2.44 2.26
N ASN A 91 18.15 2.97 1.48
CA ASN A 91 18.28 4.39 1.21
C ASN A 91 17.59 4.84 -0.10
N CYS A 92 16.86 3.94 -0.78
CA CYS A 92 16.18 4.30 -2.02
C CYS A 92 14.97 5.20 -1.75
N PRO A 93 14.85 6.36 -2.43
CA PRO A 93 13.69 7.22 -2.28
C PRO A 93 12.44 6.58 -2.91
N PRO A 94 11.23 6.93 -2.41
CA PRO A 94 9.99 6.48 -3.01
C PRO A 94 9.81 7.04 -4.42
N LEU A 95 9.16 6.26 -5.28
CA LEU A 95 8.83 6.69 -6.63
C LEU A 95 7.77 7.80 -6.58
N SER A 96 8.05 8.91 -7.27
CA SER A 96 7.06 9.97 -7.41
C SER A 96 5.87 9.51 -8.26
N ILE A 97 4.69 9.65 -7.67
CA ILE A 97 3.38 9.37 -8.29
C ILE A 97 2.69 10.62 -8.86
N ALA A 98 3.28 11.80 -8.69
CA ALA A 98 2.70 13.05 -9.14
C ALA A 98 2.40 13.00 -10.65
N GLY A 99 1.17 13.35 -11.02
CA GLY A 99 0.72 13.32 -12.42
C GLY A 99 0.64 11.92 -13.05
N LYS A 100 0.70 10.84 -12.27
CA LYS A 100 0.64 9.45 -12.76
C LYS A 100 -0.53 8.69 -12.15
N THR A 101 -0.98 7.64 -12.82
CA THR A 101 -1.90 6.66 -12.22
C THR A 101 -1.14 5.84 -11.17
N ALA A 102 -1.59 5.90 -9.93
CA ALA A 102 -1.14 5.05 -8.83
C ALA A 102 -2.16 3.95 -8.59
N ILE A 103 -1.69 2.70 -8.55
CA ILE A 103 -2.52 1.52 -8.29
C ILE A 103 -2.05 0.93 -6.97
N ILE A 104 -2.88 1.01 -5.94
CA ILE A 104 -2.60 0.43 -4.62
C ILE A 104 -3.07 -1.02 -4.63
N VAL A 105 -2.20 -1.94 -4.21
CA VAL A 105 -2.45 -3.37 -4.21
C VAL A 105 -2.20 -3.95 -2.82
N ASP A 106 -3.12 -4.81 -2.39
CA ASP A 106 -3.01 -5.65 -1.20
C ASP A 106 -3.47 -7.08 -1.51
N ASP A 107 -3.20 -8.04 -0.62
CA ASP A 107 -3.70 -9.42 -0.75
C ASP A 107 -5.20 -9.55 -0.43
N GLY A 108 -5.73 -8.57 0.27
CA GLY A 108 -7.15 -8.31 0.35
C GLY A 108 -7.43 -7.32 1.44
N VAL A 109 -8.70 -7.05 1.67
CA VAL A 109 -9.09 -6.01 2.62
C VAL A 109 -10.23 -6.52 3.48
N ALA A 110 -9.99 -6.62 4.79
CA ALA A 110 -11.01 -6.98 5.76
C ALA A 110 -11.86 -5.77 6.19
N THR A 111 -11.23 -4.73 6.75
CA THR A 111 -11.92 -3.53 7.29
C THR A 111 -11.67 -2.25 6.50
N GLY A 112 -10.69 -2.25 5.59
CA GLY A 112 -10.35 -1.09 4.78
C GLY A 112 -9.54 0.00 5.47
N THR A 113 -9.33 -0.07 6.79
CA THR A 113 -8.71 1.03 7.55
C THR A 113 -7.33 1.43 7.01
N THR A 114 -6.42 0.46 6.82
CA THR A 114 -5.08 0.71 6.28
C THR A 114 -5.14 1.26 4.85
N MET A 115 -6.03 0.71 4.02
CA MET A 115 -6.22 1.14 2.64
C MET A 115 -6.75 2.58 2.55
N LYS A 116 -7.76 2.94 3.34
CA LYS A 116 -8.31 4.31 3.42
C LYS A 116 -7.23 5.32 3.80
N VAL A 117 -6.42 5.01 4.82
CA VAL A 117 -5.29 5.84 5.23
C VAL A 117 -4.28 6.01 4.08
N ALA A 118 -3.91 4.92 3.43
CA ALA A 118 -2.98 4.94 2.31
C ALA A 118 -3.50 5.84 1.18
N ILE A 119 -4.77 5.69 0.78
CA ILE A 119 -5.42 6.51 -0.24
C ILE A 119 -5.38 7.99 0.14
N ARG A 120 -5.78 8.36 1.37
CA ARG A 120 -5.81 9.75 1.84
C ARG A 120 -4.42 10.40 1.83
N ALA A 121 -3.39 9.66 2.23
CA ALA A 121 -2.01 10.15 2.14
C ALA A 121 -1.54 10.31 0.69
N LEU A 122 -1.85 9.34 -0.18
CA LEU A 122 -1.47 9.39 -1.59
C LEU A 122 -2.17 10.51 -2.36
N LYS A 123 -3.43 10.84 -2.04
CA LYS A 123 -4.15 11.99 -2.64
C LYS A 123 -3.37 13.30 -2.50
N ARG A 124 -2.66 13.50 -1.38
CA ARG A 124 -1.85 14.71 -1.13
C ARG A 124 -0.59 14.78 -2.01
N ARG A 125 -0.21 13.69 -2.67
CA ARG A 125 0.94 13.61 -3.59
C ARG A 125 0.54 13.86 -5.04
N SER A 126 -0.68 14.34 -5.27
CA SER A 126 -1.22 14.74 -6.58
C SER A 126 -1.07 13.69 -7.69
N PRO A 127 -1.48 12.43 -7.48
CA PRO A 127 -1.57 11.45 -8.56
C PRO A 127 -2.63 11.89 -9.59
N LEU A 128 -2.47 11.44 -10.84
CA LEU A 128 -3.49 11.66 -11.88
C LEU A 128 -4.77 10.84 -11.59
N LYS A 129 -4.59 9.64 -11.06
CA LYS A 129 -5.67 8.72 -10.70
C LYS A 129 -5.18 7.75 -9.63
N LEU A 130 -6.03 7.43 -8.66
CA LEU A 130 -5.85 6.41 -7.64
C LEU A 130 -6.79 5.24 -7.88
N VAL A 131 -6.21 4.08 -8.12
CA VAL A 131 -6.94 2.82 -8.29
C VAL A 131 -6.60 1.90 -7.13
N VAL A 132 -7.60 1.25 -6.55
CA VAL A 132 -7.39 0.14 -5.62
C VAL A 132 -7.61 -1.17 -6.37
N ALA A 133 -6.66 -2.09 -6.31
CA ALA A 133 -6.77 -3.41 -6.93
C ALA A 133 -6.49 -4.49 -5.89
N ILE A 134 -7.52 -5.27 -5.54
CA ILE A 134 -7.46 -6.25 -4.46
C ILE A 134 -8.18 -7.56 -4.83
N PRO A 135 -7.65 -8.73 -4.44
CA PRO A 135 -8.30 -10.00 -4.76
C PRO A 135 -9.66 -10.18 -4.07
N VAL A 136 -9.76 -9.84 -2.78
CA VAL A 136 -10.96 -10.11 -1.97
C VAL A 136 -11.23 -9.01 -0.94
N ALA A 137 -12.50 -8.65 -0.77
CA ALA A 137 -12.98 -7.78 0.31
C ALA A 137 -14.49 -7.95 0.53
N PRO A 138 -15.01 -7.72 1.75
CA PRO A 138 -16.45 -7.74 1.96
C PRO A 138 -17.15 -6.55 1.26
N PRO A 139 -18.40 -6.73 0.79
CA PRO A 139 -19.16 -5.69 0.07
C PRO A 139 -19.20 -4.33 0.79
N ASP A 140 -19.45 -4.31 2.10
CA ASP A 140 -19.56 -3.07 2.87
C ASP A 140 -18.23 -2.28 2.88
N THR A 141 -17.10 -3.00 2.97
CA THR A 141 -15.78 -2.37 2.92
C THR A 141 -15.46 -1.82 1.52
N LEU A 142 -15.95 -2.46 0.46
CA LEU A 142 -15.79 -1.96 -0.90
C LEU A 142 -16.63 -0.71 -1.16
N ALA A 143 -17.87 -0.68 -0.68
CA ALA A 143 -18.73 0.49 -0.75
C ALA A 143 -18.08 1.69 -0.05
N ASP A 144 -17.52 1.45 1.14
CA ASP A 144 -16.75 2.42 1.89
C ASP A 144 -15.50 2.94 1.15
N LEU A 145 -14.73 2.05 0.55
CA LEU A 145 -13.53 2.41 -0.21
C LEU A 145 -13.87 3.15 -1.50
N ALA A 146 -15.03 2.88 -2.12
CA ALA A 146 -15.44 3.49 -3.38
C ALA A 146 -15.63 5.02 -3.23
N ASN A 147 -15.90 5.49 -2.02
CA ASN A 147 -15.95 6.92 -1.71
C ASN A 147 -14.55 7.57 -1.61
N GLU A 148 -13.49 6.78 -1.55
CA GLU A 148 -12.12 7.24 -1.31
C GLU A 148 -11.23 7.13 -2.56
N ALA A 149 -11.40 6.15 -3.44
CA ALA A 149 -10.58 5.98 -4.63
C ALA A 149 -11.33 6.31 -5.93
N ASP A 150 -10.61 6.66 -6.99
CA ASP A 150 -11.23 6.95 -8.30
C ASP A 150 -11.77 5.68 -8.99
N CYS A 151 -11.24 4.52 -8.63
CA CYS A 151 -11.66 3.23 -9.15
C CYS A 151 -11.25 2.10 -8.20
N ILE A 152 -12.10 1.09 -8.09
CA ILE A 152 -11.82 -0.14 -7.35
C ILE A 152 -12.00 -1.34 -8.27
N VAL A 153 -11.00 -2.20 -8.28
CA VAL A 153 -11.01 -3.51 -8.91
C VAL A 153 -10.92 -4.55 -7.81
N CYS A 154 -12.02 -5.28 -7.59
CA CYS A 154 -12.07 -6.38 -6.64
C CYS A 154 -12.55 -7.65 -7.35
N LEU A 155 -11.80 -8.76 -7.21
CA LEU A 155 -12.10 -10.00 -7.92
C LEU A 155 -13.23 -10.79 -7.24
N SER A 156 -13.30 -10.77 -5.91
CA SER A 156 -14.27 -11.53 -5.12
C SER A 156 -14.84 -10.72 -3.97
N GLN A 157 -16.17 -10.74 -3.81
CA GLN A 157 -16.90 -9.96 -2.80
C GLN A 157 -17.81 -10.87 -1.97
N PRO A 158 -17.23 -11.72 -1.10
CA PRO A 158 -18.01 -12.69 -0.34
C PRO A 158 -18.95 -11.98 0.65
N ALA A 159 -20.24 -12.36 0.65
CA ALA A 159 -21.22 -11.86 1.62
C ALA A 159 -20.86 -12.25 3.07
N HIS A 160 -20.22 -13.42 3.24
CA HIS A 160 -19.69 -13.88 4.52
C HIS A 160 -18.17 -13.85 4.49
N PHE A 161 -17.60 -12.76 4.97
CA PHE A 161 -16.16 -12.58 5.09
C PHE A 161 -15.72 -12.87 6.53
N GLN A 162 -14.76 -13.78 6.71
CA GLN A 162 -14.19 -14.10 8.02
C GLN A 162 -12.78 -13.53 8.17
N ALA A 163 -11.82 -14.06 7.41
CA ALA A 163 -10.45 -13.59 7.37
C ALA A 163 -9.84 -13.87 6.00
N LEU A 164 -8.80 -13.11 5.63
CA LEU A 164 -8.12 -13.24 4.34
C LEU A 164 -7.61 -14.67 4.08
N ALA A 165 -7.07 -15.33 5.11
CA ALA A 165 -6.52 -16.68 4.99
C ALA A 165 -7.52 -17.73 4.45
N TYR A 166 -8.84 -17.55 4.65
CA TYR A 166 -9.86 -18.47 4.12
C TYR A 166 -10.02 -18.39 2.59
N HIS A 167 -9.55 -17.31 1.98
CA HIS A 167 -9.64 -17.10 0.54
C HIS A 167 -8.37 -17.53 -0.21
N TYR A 168 -7.36 -18.00 0.53
CA TYR A 168 -6.09 -18.45 0.00
C TYR A 168 -5.83 -19.90 0.38
N ARG A 169 -5.52 -20.74 -0.61
CA ARG A 169 -5.07 -22.12 -0.34
C ARG A 169 -3.77 -22.16 0.47
N SER A 170 -2.93 -21.13 0.32
CA SER A 170 -1.68 -20.94 1.08
C SER A 170 -1.56 -19.47 1.44
N PHE A 171 -1.42 -19.17 2.74
CA PHE A 171 -1.33 -17.82 3.26
C PHE A 171 -0.18 -17.71 4.29
N PRO A 172 1.09 -17.88 3.84
CA PRO A 172 2.22 -17.84 4.72
C PRO A 172 2.45 -16.42 5.26
N GLN A 173 2.97 -16.33 6.48
CA GLN A 173 3.47 -15.05 6.99
C GLN A 173 4.80 -14.73 6.32
N LEU A 174 4.83 -13.63 5.58
CA LEU A 174 6.05 -13.14 4.95
C LEU A 174 6.96 -12.45 5.98
N THR A 175 8.26 -12.66 5.82
CA THR A 175 9.33 -11.97 6.53
C THR A 175 9.70 -10.66 5.84
N ASP A 176 10.45 -9.81 6.53
CA ASP A 176 10.94 -8.56 5.94
C ASP A 176 11.95 -8.80 4.79
N GLU A 177 12.63 -9.96 4.79
CA GLU A 177 13.59 -10.34 3.73
C GLU A 177 12.88 -10.80 2.47
N GLU A 178 11.86 -11.66 2.59
CA GLU A 178 11.07 -12.11 1.44
C GLU A 178 10.38 -10.94 0.71
N VAL A 179 9.98 -9.89 1.44
CA VAL A 179 9.47 -8.65 0.83
C VAL A 179 10.54 -7.95 -0.01
N LYS A 180 11.78 -7.87 0.48
CA LYS A 180 12.89 -7.24 -0.26
C LYS A 180 13.24 -8.04 -1.50
N ASP A 181 13.31 -9.36 -1.37
CA ASP A 181 13.63 -10.26 -2.50
C ASP A 181 12.58 -10.11 -3.61
N ALA A 182 11.29 -10.10 -3.26
CA ALA A 182 10.20 -9.89 -4.22
C ALA A 182 10.31 -8.52 -4.94
N LEU A 183 10.68 -7.46 -4.23
CA LEU A 183 10.89 -6.14 -4.83
C LEU A 183 12.10 -6.10 -5.78
N ALA A 184 13.22 -6.71 -5.36
CA ALA A 184 14.43 -6.79 -6.15
C ALA A 184 14.19 -7.59 -7.44
N GLU A 185 13.48 -8.72 -7.33
CA GLU A 185 13.13 -9.55 -8.48
C GLU A 185 12.21 -8.79 -9.46
N ALA A 186 11.19 -8.10 -8.96
CA ALA A 186 10.30 -7.30 -9.79
C ALA A 186 11.06 -6.20 -10.56
N ALA A 187 12.05 -5.55 -9.92
CA ALA A 187 12.90 -4.54 -10.55
C ALA A 187 13.81 -5.14 -11.65
N GLN A 188 14.39 -6.32 -11.41
CA GLN A 188 15.21 -7.03 -12.38
C GLN A 188 14.40 -7.48 -13.60
N ARG A 189 13.23 -8.10 -13.37
CA ARG A 189 12.31 -8.53 -14.44
C ARG A 189 11.90 -7.34 -15.32
N ARG A 190 11.60 -6.18 -14.72
CA ARG A 190 11.28 -4.96 -15.47
C ARG A 190 12.44 -4.48 -16.34
N SER A 191 13.66 -4.47 -15.80
CA SER A 191 14.86 -4.08 -16.54
C SER A 191 15.08 -4.99 -17.76
N ALA A 192 14.89 -6.30 -17.59
CA ALA A 192 14.98 -7.27 -18.69
C ALA A 192 13.90 -7.04 -19.77
N VAL A 193 12.66 -6.72 -19.37
CA VAL A 193 11.57 -6.39 -20.30
C VAL A 193 11.87 -5.09 -21.06
N GLN A 194 12.36 -4.04 -20.39
CA GLN A 194 12.71 -2.77 -21.04
C GLN A 194 13.85 -2.93 -22.05
N LEU A 195 14.89 -3.71 -21.72
CA LEU A 195 15.99 -4.02 -22.64
C LEU A 195 15.52 -4.80 -23.88
N ARG A 196 14.57 -5.73 -23.73
CA ARG A 196 13.96 -6.47 -24.85
C ARG A 196 13.11 -5.56 -25.75
N VAL A 197 12.30 -4.67 -25.16
CA VAL A 197 11.50 -3.69 -25.92
C VAL A 197 12.41 -2.72 -26.69
N GLY A 198 13.46 -2.21 -26.05
CA GLY A 198 14.44 -1.31 -26.69
C GLY A 198 15.18 -1.96 -27.87
N ARG A 199 15.59 -3.23 -27.75
CA ARG A 199 16.21 -3.97 -28.86
C ARG A 199 15.25 -4.26 -30.02
N ASN A 200 13.97 -4.53 -29.74
CA ASN A 200 12.97 -4.75 -30.80
C ASN A 200 12.55 -3.45 -31.50
N ALA A 201 12.55 -2.32 -30.79
CA ALA A 201 12.32 -1.00 -31.40
C ALA A 201 13.48 -0.52 -32.28
N ALA A 202 14.70 -0.98 -32.02
CA ALA A 202 15.91 -0.62 -32.77
C ALA A 202 16.17 -1.48 -34.04
N LYS A 203 15.35 -2.50 -34.32
CA LYS A 203 15.42 -3.21 -35.61
C LYS A 203 14.63 -2.41 -36.66
N PRO A 204 15.25 -1.94 -37.76
CA PRO A 204 14.49 -1.33 -38.83
C PRO A 204 13.52 -2.38 -39.39
N ARG A 205 12.25 -1.99 -39.60
CA ARG A 205 11.31 -2.79 -40.38
C ARG A 205 11.90 -2.90 -41.78
N ALA A 206 12.45 -4.08 -42.10
CA ALA A 206 12.82 -4.39 -43.47
C ALA A 206 11.52 -4.38 -44.29
N VAL A 207 11.46 -3.47 -45.27
CA VAL A 207 10.50 -3.44 -46.36
C VAL A 207 11.23 -3.93 -47.60
#